data_AF-A0A1W9W3Z3-F1
#
_entry.id   AF-A0A1W9W3Z3-F1
#
_cell.length_a   1.000
_cell.length_b   1.000
_cell.length_c   1.000
_cell.angle_alpha   90.00
_cell.angle_beta   90.00
_cell.angle_gamma   90.00
#
_symmetry.space_group_name_H-M   'P 1'
#
loop_
_entity.id
_entity.type
_entity.pdbx_description
1 polymer ?
#
loop_
_entity_poly.entity_id
_entity_poly.type
_entity_poly.pdbx_seq_one_letter_code
_entity_poly.pdbx_strand_id
1 'polypeptide(L)'
;MIRGIERRKIFINDRDREDFLKRLSKLLPQAETACYAWAFLSNHAHFLFHTGLTPLFSLMRRLLTGYVVSFNRRHNRRGQLFRNRYKSMCG
;
A
#
# COMPACT_ATOMS: atom_id res chain seq x y z
N MET A 1 -5.87 -1.77 6.45
CA MET A 1 -4.84 -0.86 6.98
C MET A 1 -3.44 -1.43 6.74
N ILE A 2 -2.52 -0.61 6.25
CA ILE A 2 -1.08 -0.93 6.13
C ILE A 2 -0.29 -0.05 7.10
N ARG A 3 0.74 -0.59 7.75
CA ARG A 3 1.53 0.14 8.76
C ARG A 3 3.01 -0.15 8.61
N GLY A 4 3.82 0.90 8.77
CA GLY A 4 5.27 0.80 8.80
C GLY A 4 5.79 0.01 9.99
N ILE A 5 6.95 -0.61 9.84
CA ILE A 5 7.66 -1.26 10.96
C ILE A 5 8.17 -0.17 11.91
N GLU A 6 8.12 -0.41 13.22
CA GLU A 6 8.73 0.47 14.24
C GLU A 6 8.29 1.95 14.15
N ARG A 7 7.03 2.22 13.76
CA ARG A 7 6.51 3.59 13.51
C ARG A 7 7.29 4.37 12.42
N ARG A 8 8.10 3.71 11.61
CA ARG A 8 8.84 4.34 10.52
C ARG A 8 7.87 4.96 9.51
N LYS A 9 8.32 6.08 8.94
CA LYS A 9 7.58 6.75 7.87
C LYS A 9 7.59 5.85 6.62
N ILE A 10 6.40 5.48 6.16
CA ILE A 10 6.18 4.75 4.91
C ILE A 10 5.98 5.70 3.72
N PHE A 11 5.67 6.98 3.99
CA PHE A 11 5.69 8.07 3.03
C PHE A 11 6.54 9.20 3.60
N ILE A 12 7.65 9.54 2.93
CA ILE A 12 8.55 10.62 3.35
C ILE A 12 8.11 11.94 2.72
N ASN A 13 7.65 11.90 1.47
CA ASN A 13 7.21 13.07 0.69
C ASN A 13 5.97 12.76 -0.16
N ASP A 14 5.44 13.77 -0.86
CA ASP A 14 4.30 13.60 -1.76
C ASP A 14 4.59 12.68 -2.94
N ARG A 15 5.84 12.62 -3.42
CA ARG A 15 6.23 11.71 -4.50
C ARG A 15 6.08 10.24 -4.10
N ASP A 16 6.23 9.92 -2.82
CA ASP A 16 5.98 8.58 -2.29
C ASP A 16 4.48 8.26 -2.27
N ARG A 17 3.64 9.23 -1.87
CA ARG A 17 2.18 9.12 -1.91
C ARG A 17 1.66 8.94 -3.34
N GLU A 18 2.17 9.74 -4.28
CA GLU A 18 1.83 9.65 -5.69
C GLU A 18 2.27 8.34 -6.34
N ASP A 19 3.49 7.86 -6.06
CA ASP A 19 3.96 6.56 -6.59
C ASP A 19 3.08 5.41 -6.07
N PHE A 20 2.69 5.47 -4.80
CA PHE A 20 1.76 4.50 -4.22
C PHE A 20 0.40 4.54 -4.91
N LEU A 21 -0.19 5.72 -5.08
CA LEU A 21 -1.47 5.90 -5.78
C LEU A 21 -1.41 5.45 -7.24
N LYS A 22 -0.34 5.79 -7.97
CA LYS A 22 -0.13 5.37 -9.36
C LYS A 22 -0.03 3.86 -9.53
N ARG A 23 0.52 3.16 -8.54
CA ARG A 23 0.54 1.68 -8.52
C ARG A 23 -0.83 1.13 -8.21
N LEU A 24 -1.51 1.71 -7.21
CA LEU A 24 -2.84 1.29 -6.81
C LEU A 24 -3.82 1.43 -7.99
N SER A 25 -3.84 2.57 -8.68
CA SER A 25 -4.73 2.81 -9.83
C SER A 25 -4.50 1.84 -10.99
N LYS A 26 -3.27 1.33 -11.17
CA LYS A 26 -2.97 0.29 -12.17
C LYS A 26 -3.44 -1.11 -11.75
N LEU A 27 -3.39 -1.40 -10.46
CA LEU A 27 -3.71 -2.73 -9.94
C LEU A 27 -5.21 -2.92 -9.64
N LEU A 28 -5.94 -1.86 -9.28
CA LEU A 28 -7.39 -1.89 -9.03
C LEU A 28 -8.20 -2.51 -10.19
N PRO A 29 -8.05 -2.06 -11.46
CA PRO A 29 -8.80 -2.64 -12.58
C PRO A 29 -8.37 -4.10 -12.87
N GLN A 30 -7.10 -4.45 -12.65
CA GLN A 30 -6.62 -5.84 -12.84
C GLN A 30 -7.16 -6.81 -11.79
N ALA A 31 -7.58 -6.31 -10.63
CA ALA A 31 -8.10 -7.09 -9.52
C ALA A 31 -9.62 -6.94 -9.35
N GLU A 32 -10.31 -6.29 -10.30
CA GLU A 32 -11.74 -6.00 -10.23
C GLU A 32 -12.15 -5.44 -8.86
N THR A 33 -11.31 -4.56 -8.31
CA THR A 33 -11.47 -3.99 -6.98
C THR A 33 -11.70 -2.50 -7.13
N ALA A 34 -12.77 -1.99 -6.53
CA ALA A 34 -13.03 -0.56 -6.44
C ALA A 34 -12.41 0.00 -5.13
N CYS A 35 -11.87 1.21 -5.19
CA CYS A 35 -11.41 1.94 -4.00
C CYS A 35 -12.31 3.16 -3.80
N TYR A 36 -13.09 3.16 -2.73
CA TYR A 36 -14.02 4.25 -2.43
C TYR A 36 -13.35 5.38 -1.64
N ALA A 37 -12.40 5.06 -0.77
CA ALA A 37 -11.71 6.05 0.05
C ALA A 37 -10.30 5.59 0.41
N TRP A 38 -9.40 6.55 0.63
CA TRP A 38 -8.07 6.31 1.19
C TRP A 38 -7.65 7.45 2.10
N ALA A 39 -6.83 7.13 3.11
CA ALA A 39 -6.19 8.12 3.97
C ALA A 39 -4.72 7.76 4.16
N PHE A 40 -3.83 8.66 3.76
CA PHE A 40 -2.39 8.51 3.90
C PHE A 40 -1.88 9.28 5.12
N LEU A 41 -1.31 8.57 6.08
CA LEU A 41 -0.53 9.13 7.16
C LEU A 41 0.94 8.79 6.95
N SER A 42 1.84 9.52 7.60
CA SER A 42 3.28 9.35 7.42
C SER A 42 3.76 7.91 7.72
N ASN A 43 3.16 7.21 8.67
CA ASN A 43 3.55 5.87 9.13
C ASN A 43 2.52 4.75 8.88
N HIS A 44 1.32 5.07 8.36
CA HIS A 44 0.31 4.07 7.99
C HIS A 44 -0.68 4.62 6.95
N ALA A 45 -1.39 3.74 6.28
CA ALA A 45 -2.48 4.13 5.38
C ALA A 45 -3.73 3.27 5.56
N HIS A 46 -4.86 3.91 5.38
CA HIS A 46 -6.19 3.32 5.38
C HIS A 46 -6.76 3.32 3.96
N PHE A 47 -7.47 2.26 3.64
CA PHE A 47 -8.15 2.10 2.37
C PHE A 47 -9.50 1.48 2.64
N LEU A 48 -10.51 1.98 1.94
CA LEU A 48 -11.82 1.38 1.82
C LEU A 48 -11.91 0.79 0.42
N PHE A 49 -11.82 -0.54 0.36
CA PHE A 49 -11.92 -1.29 -0.88
C PHE A 49 -13.24 -2.05 -0.93
N HIS A 50 -13.79 -2.14 -2.12
CA HIS A 50 -14.84 -3.08 -2.47
C HIS A 50 -14.26 -4.09 -3.44
N THR A 51 -14.03 -5.29 -2.92
CA THR A 51 -13.36 -6.37 -3.63
C THR A 51 -14.39 -7.19 -4.36
N GLY A 52 -14.20 -7.39 -5.66
CA GLY A 52 -14.94 -8.38 -6.43
C GLY A 52 -14.41 -9.79 -6.20
N LEU A 53 -14.23 -10.54 -7.29
CA LEU A 53 -13.83 -11.96 -7.26
C LEU A 53 -12.37 -12.18 -6.83
N THR A 54 -11.50 -11.17 -6.98
CA THR A 54 -10.08 -11.32 -6.66
C THR A 54 -9.81 -11.12 -5.16
N PRO A 55 -9.06 -12.02 -4.51
CA PRO A 55 -8.69 -11.84 -3.11
C PRO A 55 -7.87 -10.56 -2.89
N LEU A 56 -8.34 -9.69 -1.99
CA LEU A 56 -7.66 -8.45 -1.60
C LEU A 56 -6.19 -8.66 -1.20
N PHE A 57 -5.90 -9.81 -0.60
CA PHE A 57 -4.54 -10.20 -0.22
C PHE A 57 -3.58 -10.21 -1.42
N SER A 58 -4.02 -10.71 -2.58
CA SER A 58 -3.21 -10.78 -3.80
C SER A 58 -2.87 -9.38 -4.32
N LEU A 59 -3.89 -8.51 -4.39
CA LEU A 59 -3.75 -7.10 -4.76
C LEU A 59 -2.76 -6.39 -3.82
N MET A 60 -2.98 -6.50 -2.52
CA MET A 60 -2.15 -5.84 -1.51
C MET A 60 -0.71 -6.34 -1.53
N ARG A 61 -0.48 -7.65 -1.74
CA ARG A 61 0.87 -8.20 -1.87
C ARG A 61 1.61 -7.59 -3.06
N ARG A 62 1.00 -7.54 -4.25
CA ARG A 62 1.60 -6.94 -5.46
C ARG A 62 1.90 -5.46 -5.26
N LEU A 63 0.94 -4.71 -4.70
CA LEU A 63 1.08 -3.29 -4.40
C LEU A 63 2.24 -3.01 -3.45
N LEU A 64 2.26 -3.68 -2.30
CA LEU A 64 3.26 -3.45 -1.26
C LEU A 64 4.65 -3.85 -1.73
N THR A 65 4.81 -5.02 -2.35
CA THR A 65 6.12 -5.47 -2.84
C THR A 65 6.69 -4.49 -3.87
N GLY A 66 5.90 -4.07 -4.86
CA GLY A 66 6.36 -3.11 -5.87
C GLY A 66 6.69 -1.74 -5.29
N TYR A 67 5.91 -1.29 -4.30
CA TYR A 67 6.18 -0.03 -3.61
C TYR A 67 7.45 -0.10 -2.75
N VAL A 68 7.65 -1.16 -1.96
CA VAL A 68 8.87 -1.31 -1.12
C VAL A 68 10.13 -1.25 -1.97
N VAL A 69 10.17 -1.94 -3.12
CA VAL A 69 11.33 -1.91 -4.01
C VAL A 69 11.63 -0.48 -4.49
N SER A 70 10.60 0.24 -4.90
CA SER A 70 10.74 1.59 -5.48
C SER A 70 11.10 2.63 -4.42
N PHE A 71 10.49 2.52 -3.24
CA PHE A 71 10.80 3.33 -2.06
C PHE A 71 12.25 3.09 -1.60
N ASN A 72 12.67 1.83 -1.48
CA ASN A 72 14.02 1.46 -1.08
C ASN A 72 15.07 2.00 -2.06
N ARG A 73 14.82 1.87 -3.37
CA ARG A 73 15.70 2.43 -4.41
C ARG A 73 15.78 3.97 -4.32
N ARG A 74 14.66 4.65 -4.11
CA ARG A 74 14.58 6.12 -4.04
C ARG A 74 15.30 6.68 -2.81
N HIS A 75 15.16 6.03 -1.66
CA HIS A 75 15.69 6.51 -0.38
C HIS A 75 17.01 5.81 0.02
N ASN A 76 17.62 5.07 -0.89
CA ASN A 76 18.83 4.26 -0.67
C ASN A 76 18.74 3.36 0.59
N ARG A 77 17.58 2.73 0.79
CA ARG A 77 17.29 1.85 1.93
C ARG A 77 17.33 0.39 1.50
N ARG A 78 17.61 -0.50 2.45
CA ARG A 78 17.49 -1.96 2.28
C ARG A 78 16.67 -2.52 3.44
N GLY A 79 15.88 -3.55 3.17
CA GLY A 79 15.04 -4.23 4.17
C GLY A 79 13.54 -3.97 4.03
N GLN A 80 12.79 -4.50 4.99
CA GLN A 80 11.33 -4.42 5.00
C GLN A 80 10.86 -3.00 5.36
N LEU A 81 9.77 -2.54 4.73
CA LEU A 81 9.14 -1.25 5.02
C LEU A 81 7.84 -1.38 5.84
N PHE A 82 7.08 -2.46 5.60
CA PHE A 82 5.80 -2.71 6.24
C PHE A 82 5.90 -3.85 7.26
N ARG A 83 5.12 -3.76 8.34
CA ARG A 83 4.92 -4.91 9.24
C ARG A 83 4.20 -6.02 8.45
N ASN A 84 4.62 -7.26 8.66
CA ASN A 84 4.32 -8.42 7.81
C ASN A 84 2.84 -8.89 7.76
N ARG A 85 1.88 -8.04 8.17
CA ARG A 85 0.44 -8.31 8.05
C ARG A 85 -0.33 -7.02 7.77
N TYR A 86 -0.91 -6.93 6.57
CA TYR A 86 -2.05 -6.05 6.33
C TYR A 86 -3.19 -6.48 7.27
N LYS A 87 -3.82 -5.51 7.94
CA LYS A 87 -5.04 -5.77 8.72
C LYS A 87 -6.25 -5.36 7.89
N SER A 88 -7.06 -6.32 7.47
CA SER A 88 -8.47 -6.07 7.12
C SER A 88 -9.29 -6.07 8.41
N MET A 89 -10.20 -5.11 8.54
CA MET A 89 -11.36 -5.27 9.41
C MET A 89 -12.52 -5.48 8.45
N CYS A 90 -13.02 -6.71 8.33
CA CYS A 90 -14.38 -6.91 7.83
C CYS A 90 -15.30 -6.56 9.01
N GLY A 91 -16.13 -5.55 8.82
CA GLY A 91 -17.33 -5.35 9.63
C GLY A 91 -18.48 -6.10 8.97
#